data_AF-A0A8I2AF74-F1
#
_entry.id   AF-A0A8I2AF74-F1
#
_cell.length_a   1.000
_cell.length_b   1.000
_cell.length_c   1.000
_cell.angle_alpha   90.00
_cell.angle_beta   90.00
_cell.angle_gamma   90.00
#
_symmetry.space_group_name_H-M   'P 1'
#
loop_
_entity.id
_entity.type
_entity.pdbx_description
1 polymer ?
#
loop_
_entity_poly.entity_id
_entity_poly.type
_entity_poly.pdbx_seq_one_letter_code
_entity_poly.pdbx_strand_id
1 'polypeptide(L)'
;MEITGKLLQKLNRQTGEGKNGAWVKQEFIVETLEQYPRKICIAAWGTRVDDLDRLQPGNILKISVNVESREFNGRWYTDVKAWRIEKQDDEAPQSDGGKPGKEDMNLPPESSKEYFDDLPF
;
A
#
# COMPACT_ATOMS: atom_id res chain seq x y z
N MET A 1 -7.38 17.77 2.72
CA MET A 1 -7.86 16.64 3.54
C MET A 1 -7.03 15.40 3.17
N GLU A 2 -6.93 14.40 4.04
CA GLU A 2 -6.22 13.14 3.74
C GLU A 2 -7.12 11.93 3.99
N ILE A 3 -6.99 10.91 3.16
CA ILE A 3 -7.69 9.62 3.26
C ILE A 3 -6.66 8.52 3.15
N THR A 4 -6.64 7.59 4.11
CA THR A 4 -5.83 6.38 4.03
C THR A 4 -6.73 5.18 3.80
N GLY A 5 -6.37 4.34 2.83
CA GLY A 5 -7.22 3.22 2.46
C GLY A 5 -6.60 2.25 1.47
N LYS A 6 -7.23 1.09 1.33
CA LYS A 6 -6.87 0.06 0.37
C LYS A 6 -7.50 0.33 -0.98
N LEU A 7 -6.71 0.34 -2.04
CA LEU A 7 -7.21 0.43 -3.42
C LEU A 7 -8.02 -0.84 -3.75
N LEU A 8 -9.31 -0.70 -4.06
CA LEU A 8 -10.16 -1.83 -4.43
C LEU A 8 -10.25 -2.01 -5.94
N GLN A 9 -10.50 -0.93 -6.66
CA GLN A 9 -10.78 -0.98 -8.09
C GLN A 9 -10.43 0.36 -8.75
N LYS A 10 -9.94 0.28 -9.99
CA LYS A 10 -9.88 1.43 -10.90
C LYS A 10 -11.02 1.34 -11.88
N LEU A 11 -11.75 2.43 -12.09
CA LEU A 11 -12.79 2.52 -13.10
C LEU A 11 -12.19 2.92 -14.46
N ASN A 12 -13.03 2.89 -15.50
CA ASN A 12 -12.62 3.21 -16.85
C ASN A 12 -12.11 4.65 -16.95
N ARG A 13 -11.01 4.83 -17.68
CA ARG A 13 -10.47 6.15 -17.98
C ARG A 13 -11.45 6.91 -18.88
N GLN A 14 -11.67 8.17 -18.54
CA GLN A 14 -12.47 9.11 -19.29
C GLN A 14 -11.55 10.17 -19.88
N THR A 15 -11.76 10.51 -21.15
CA THR A 15 -11.02 11.57 -21.84
C THR A 15 -12.00 12.48 -22.56
N GLY A 16 -11.55 13.70 -22.84
CA GLY A 16 -12.32 14.64 -23.64
C GLY A 16 -11.55 15.91 -23.92
N GLU A 17 -12.19 16.84 -24.62
CA GLU A 17 -11.69 18.18 -24.85
C GLU A 17 -12.42 19.17 -23.96
N GLY A 18 -11.67 20.05 -23.30
CA GLY A 18 -12.20 21.11 -22.45
C GLY A 18 -11.64 22.47 -22.85
N LYS A 19 -12.12 23.52 -22.17
CA LYS A 19 -11.64 24.91 -22.38
C LYS A 19 -10.13 25.07 -22.23
N ASN A 20 -9.49 24.20 -21.43
CA ASN A 20 -8.05 24.22 -21.16
C ASN A 20 -7.29 23.13 -21.93
N GLY A 21 -7.89 22.55 -22.98
CA GLY A 21 -7.31 21.47 -23.78
C GLY A 21 -7.83 20.09 -23.41
N ALA A 22 -7.16 19.06 -23.92
CA ALA A 22 -7.49 17.68 -23.66
C ALA A 22 -7.34 17.35 -22.17
N TRP A 23 -8.33 16.67 -21.61
CA TRP A 23 -8.30 16.22 -20.22
C TRP A 23 -8.43 14.71 -20.16
N VAL A 24 -7.85 14.16 -19.10
CA VAL A 24 -7.99 12.76 -18.71
C VAL A 24 -8.42 12.71 -17.25
N LYS A 25 -9.40 11.87 -16.98
CA LYS A 25 -9.94 11.58 -15.64
C LYS A 25 -9.99 10.08 -15.46
N GLN A 26 -9.66 9.60 -14.28
CA GLN A 26 -9.93 8.23 -13.89
C GLN A 26 -10.40 8.19 -12.44
N GLU A 27 -11.48 7.47 -12.22
CA GLU A 27 -12.04 7.26 -10.89
C GLU A 27 -11.55 5.93 -10.33
N PHE A 28 -11.41 5.86 -9.02
CA PHE A 28 -10.98 4.65 -8.33
C PHE A 28 -11.67 4.55 -6.97
N ILE A 29 -11.88 3.31 -6.52
CA ILE A 29 -12.56 3.00 -5.27
C ILE A 29 -11.52 2.63 -4.23
N VAL A 30 -11.59 3.29 -3.09
CA VAL A 30 -10.74 3.04 -1.93
C VAL A 30 -11.60 2.65 -0.75
N GLU A 31 -11.17 1.65 0.00
CA GLU A 31 -11.78 1.25 1.26
C GLU A 31 -10.94 1.79 2.43
N THR A 32 -11.56 2.56 3.33
CA THR A 32 -10.86 3.14 4.49
C THR A 32 -10.42 2.05 5.48
N LEU A 33 -9.32 2.30 6.21
CA LEU A 33 -8.76 1.37 7.21
C LEU A 33 -9.32 1.58 8.63
N GLU A 34 -10.55 2.07 8.74
CA GLU A 34 -11.19 2.37 10.02
C GLU A 34 -11.96 1.15 10.56
N GLN A 35 -12.42 1.22 11.82
CA GLN A 35 -13.25 0.17 12.44
C GLN A 35 -14.49 -0.19 11.60
N TYR A 36 -15.03 0.79 10.86
CA TYR A 36 -16.13 0.61 9.93
C TYR A 36 -15.69 1.05 8.53
N PRO A 37 -15.10 0.14 7.73
CA PRO A 37 -14.58 0.46 6.41
C PRO A 37 -15.65 1.04 5.50
N ARG A 38 -15.32 2.14 4.83
CA ARG A 38 -16.19 2.80 3.85
C ARG A 38 -15.53 2.79 2.50
N LYS A 39 -16.32 2.52 1.47
CA LYS A 39 -15.88 2.63 0.08
C LYS A 39 -16.11 4.05 -0.41
N ILE A 40 -15.04 4.69 -0.85
CA ILE A 40 -15.03 6.07 -1.32
C ILE A 40 -14.60 6.06 -2.79
N CYS A 41 -15.39 6.68 -3.64
CA CYS A 41 -15.01 6.94 -5.03
C CYS A 41 -14.22 8.25 -5.08
N ILE A 42 -13.01 8.20 -5.63
CA ILE A 42 -12.08 9.31 -5.72
C ILE A 42 -11.71 9.53 -7.19
N ALA A 43 -11.70 10.79 -7.63
CA ALA A 43 -11.33 11.18 -8.98
C ALA A 43 -9.88 11.66 -9.03
N ALA A 44 -9.09 11.06 -9.93
CA ALA A 44 -7.79 11.57 -10.34
C ALA A 44 -7.89 12.23 -11.72
N TRP A 45 -7.11 13.30 -11.91
CA TRP A 45 -7.11 14.11 -13.12
C TRP A 45 -5.70 14.32 -13.63
N GLY A 46 -5.55 14.42 -14.95
CA GLY A 46 -4.26 14.71 -15.60
C GLY A 46 -3.18 13.70 -15.20
N THR A 47 -2.03 14.19 -14.78
CA THR A 47 -0.86 13.38 -14.40
C THR A 47 -1.12 12.42 -13.23
N ARG A 48 -2.15 12.68 -12.40
CA ARG A 48 -2.53 11.77 -11.30
C ARG A 48 -3.14 10.47 -11.79
N VAL A 49 -3.64 10.47 -13.01
CA VAL A 49 -4.13 9.26 -13.67
C VAL A 49 -2.94 8.33 -13.99
N ASP A 50 -1.79 8.89 -14.37
CA ASP A 50 -0.57 8.11 -14.63
C ASP A 50 0.05 7.56 -13.34
N ASP A 51 -0.03 8.33 -12.24
CA ASP A 51 0.33 7.84 -10.89
C ASP A 51 -0.49 6.58 -10.54
N LEU A 52 -1.78 6.62 -10.87
CA LEU A 52 -2.72 5.51 -10.65
C LEU A 52 -2.35 4.27 -11.45
N ASP A 53 -1.89 4.39 -12.69
CA ASP A 53 -1.54 3.24 -13.54
C ASP A 53 -0.51 2.32 -12.87
N ARG A 54 0.42 2.90 -12.10
CA ARG A 54 1.49 2.18 -11.39
C ARG A 54 1.00 1.41 -10.15
N LEU A 55 -0.19 1.73 -9.66
CA LEU A 55 -0.77 1.11 -8.46
C LEU A 55 -1.56 -0.15 -8.81
N GLN A 56 -1.71 -1.06 -7.85
CA GLN A 56 -2.51 -2.28 -8.03
C GLN A 56 -3.61 -2.38 -6.96
N PRO A 57 -4.77 -2.97 -7.30
CA PRO A 57 -5.74 -3.36 -6.28
C PRO A 57 -5.05 -4.12 -5.15
N GLY A 58 -5.34 -3.73 -3.92
CA GLY A 58 -4.70 -4.26 -2.72
C GLY A 58 -3.67 -3.34 -2.08
N ASN A 59 -3.10 -2.38 -2.82
CA ASN A 59 -2.15 -1.42 -2.23
C ASN A 59 -2.82 -0.53 -1.19
N ILE A 60 -2.10 -0.27 -0.09
CA ILE A 60 -2.47 0.75 0.89
C ILE A 60 -1.98 2.10 0.37
N LEU A 61 -2.89 3.07 0.32
CA LEU A 61 -2.64 4.38 -0.22
C LEU A 61 -2.89 5.45 0.85
N LYS A 62 -2.02 6.45 0.88
CA LYS A 62 -2.29 7.75 1.51
C LYS A 62 -2.63 8.74 0.40
N ILE A 63 -3.83 9.32 0.46
CA ILE A 63 -4.39 10.13 -0.62
C ILE A 63 -4.74 11.50 -0.07
N SER A 64 -4.09 12.54 -0.58
CA SER A 64 -4.47 13.91 -0.26
C SER A 64 -5.54 14.38 -1.24
N VAL A 65 -6.69 14.78 -0.69
CA VAL A 65 -7.90 15.11 -1.46
C VAL A 65 -8.42 16.51 -1.16
N ASN A 66 -9.10 17.07 -2.16
CA ASN A 66 -10.02 18.18 -2.05
C ASN A 66 -11.45 17.64 -2.15
N VAL A 67 -12.32 18.10 -1.26
CA VAL A 67 -13.74 17.73 -1.25
C VAL A 67 -14.53 18.97 -1.60
N GLU A 68 -15.28 18.89 -2.69
CA GLU A 68 -16.07 19.99 -3.21
C GLU A 68 -17.50 19.52 -3.39
N SER A 69 -18.48 20.38 -3.13
CA SER A 69 -19.87 20.07 -3.43
C SER A 69 -20.43 21.09 -4.40
N ARG A 70 -21.19 20.60 -5.38
CA ARG A 70 -21.91 21.41 -6.34
C ARG A 70 -23.39 21.07 -6.28
N GLU A 71 -24.21 22.10 -6.35
CA GLU A 71 -25.65 21.97 -6.45
C GLU A 71 -26.04 21.91 -7.93
N PHE A 72 -26.95 21.00 -8.27
CA PHE A 72 -27.54 20.86 -9.59
C PHE A 72 -28.98 20.40 -9.46
N ASN A 73 -29.93 21.24 -9.91
CA ASN A 73 -31.37 20.98 -9.89
C ASN A 73 -31.92 20.60 -8.50
N GLY A 74 -31.54 21.36 -7.48
CA GLY A 74 -31.92 21.17 -6.08
C GLY A 74 -31.16 20.03 -5.38
N ARG A 75 -30.27 19.32 -6.07
CA ARG A 75 -29.52 18.18 -5.52
C ARG A 75 -28.04 18.52 -5.39
N TRP A 76 -27.47 18.23 -4.23
CA TRP A 76 -26.04 18.38 -3.98
C TRP A 76 -25.28 17.12 -4.35
N TYR A 77 -24.16 17.32 -5.03
CA TYR A 77 -23.23 16.28 -5.45
C TYR A 77 -21.85 16.62 -4.91
N THR A 78 -21.25 15.67 -4.19
CA THR A 78 -19.90 15.81 -3.66
C THR A 78 -18.90 15.12 -4.58
N ASP A 79 -17.83 15.83 -4.90
CA ASP A 79 -16.70 15.35 -5.68
C ASP A 79 -15.47 15.28 -4.77
N VAL A 80 -14.79 14.14 -4.77
CA VAL A 80 -13.56 13.90 -4.00
C VAL A 80 -12.42 13.80 -5.00
N LYS A 81 -11.60 14.84 -5.08
CA LYS A 81 -10.52 14.97 -6.07
C LYS A 81 -9.18 14.73 -5.42
N ALA A 82 -8.43 13.74 -5.91
CA ALA A 82 -7.06 13.50 -5.48
C ALA A 82 -6.10 14.49 -6.14
N TRP A 83 -5.30 15.18 -5.33
CA TRP A 83 -4.19 16.01 -5.82
C TRP A 83 -2.82 15.40 -5.52
N ARG A 84 -2.75 14.39 -4.63
CA ARG A 84 -1.57 13.56 -4.38
C ARG A 84 -2.01 12.15 -4.01
N ILE A 85 -1.33 11.15 -4.55
CA ILE A 85 -1.55 9.72 -4.28
C ILE A 85 -0.20 9.11 -3.94
N GLU A 86 -0.08 8.51 -2.76
CA GLU A 86 1.14 7.86 -2.30
C GLU A 86 0.82 6.43 -1.92
N LYS A 87 1.60 5.49 -2.46
CA LYS A 87 1.57 4.12 -1.96
C LYS A 87 2.28 4.11 -0.60
N GLN A 88 1.62 3.61 0.43
CA GLN A 88 2.32 3.17 1.63
C GLN A 88 2.93 1.82 1.29
N ASP A 89 4.25 1.79 1.20
CA ASP A 89 4.95 0.53 1.29
C ASP A 89 4.75 0.01 2.72
N ASP A 90 4.29 -1.24 2.85
CA ASP A 90 4.54 -2.01 4.05
C ASP A 90 6.05 -1.96 4.24
N GLU A 91 6.50 -1.31 5.31
CA GLU A 91 7.81 -1.60 5.86
C GLU A 91 7.78 -3.11 6.14
N ALA A 92 8.35 -3.88 5.22
CA ALA A 92 8.50 -5.31 5.40
C ALA A 92 9.14 -5.47 6.79
N PRO A 93 8.59 -6.29 7.69
CA PRO A 93 9.31 -6.60 8.90
C PRO A 93 10.66 -7.12 8.45
N GLN A 94 11.69 -6.34 8.72
CA GLN A 94 13.06 -6.69 8.44
C GLN A 94 13.26 -7.99 9.21
N SER A 95 13.16 -9.11 8.51
CA SER A 95 13.41 -10.44 9.07
C SER A 95 14.78 -10.34 9.69
N ASP A 96 14.83 -10.45 11.02
CA ASP A 96 16.04 -10.50 11.81
C ASP A 96 16.94 -11.55 11.17
N GLY A 97 17.90 -11.06 10.39
CA GLY A 97 18.85 -11.89 9.68
C GLY A 97 19.79 -12.45 10.73
N GLY A 98 19.40 -13.57 11.33
CA GLY A 98 20.25 -14.39 12.17
C GLY A 98 21.59 -14.59 11.48
N LYS A 99 22.61 -13.88 11.97
CA LYS A 99 24.00 -14.13 11.59
C LYS A 99 24.42 -15.46 12.22
N PRO A 100 24.89 -16.46 11.46
CA PRO A 100 25.70 -17.52 12.06
C PRO A 100 27.03 -16.89 12.47
N GLY A 101 27.23 -16.73 13.78
CA GLY A 101 28.52 -16.39 14.35
C GLY A 101 29.52 -17.48 13.98
N LYS A 102 30.55 -17.10 13.21
CA LYS A 102 31.75 -17.90 13.07
C LYS A 102 32.65 -17.53 14.24
N GLU A 103 32.67 -18.37 15.28
CA GLU A 103 33.67 -18.30 16.33
C GLU A 103 34.84 -19.22 15.96
N ASP A 104 35.96 -18.60 15.62
CA ASP A 104 37.27 -19.23 15.61
C ASP A 104 37.62 -19.67 17.05
N MET A 105 37.61 -20.99 17.30
CA MET A 105 38.27 -21.55 18.47
C MET A 105 39.12 -22.77 18.08
N ASN A 106 40.42 -22.48 18.09
CA ASN A 106 41.55 -23.40 18.01
C ASN A 106 41.56 -24.36 19.22
N LEU A 107 41.44 -25.67 19.00
CA LEU A 107 41.72 -26.72 20.00
C LEU A 107 42.47 -27.90 19.34
N PRO A 108 43.57 -28.39 19.94
CA PRO A 108 44.43 -29.46 19.39
C PRO A 108 43.82 -30.88 19.53
N PRO A 109 44.39 -31.92 18.88
CA PRO A 109 43.78 -33.24 18.81
C PRO A 109 44.22 -34.13 19.99
N GLU A 110 43.26 -34.68 20.74
CA GLU A 110 43.45 -35.83 21.63
C GLU A 110 42.26 -36.80 21.42
N SER A 111 42.45 -37.94 20.75
CA SER A 111 42.88 -39.22 21.31
C SER A 111 41.90 -39.81 22.34
N SER A 112 41.15 -40.82 21.87
CA SER A 112 40.63 -42.00 22.58
C SER A 112 39.95 -41.82 23.95
N LYS A 113 38.67 -42.23 24.04
CA LYS A 113 38.25 -43.50 24.67
C LYS A 113 36.72 -43.57 24.73
N GLU A 114 36.18 -44.66 24.17
CA GLU A 114 34.96 -45.29 24.67
C GLU A 114 35.05 -45.45 26.19
N TYR A 115 33.95 -45.27 26.92
CA TYR A 115 33.45 -46.18 27.96
C TYR A 115 32.29 -45.52 28.73
N PHE A 116 31.44 -46.40 29.26
CA PHE A 116 30.31 -46.18 30.17
C PHE A 116 29.01 -45.78 29.45
N ASP A 117 28.16 -46.72 29.05
CA ASP A 117 27.62 -47.88 29.79
C ASP A 117 27.04 -47.50 31.16
N ASP A 118 25.84 -48.00 31.43
CA ASP A 118 25.08 -47.98 32.68
C ASP A 118 24.05 -46.85 32.90
N LEU A 119 22.85 -47.02 32.32
CA LEU A 119 21.61 -46.41 32.84
C LEU A 119 20.71 -47.51 33.43
N PRO A 120 20.54 -47.59 34.76
CA PRO A 120 19.59 -48.52 35.36
C PRO A 120 18.13 -48.06 35.18
N PHE A 121 17.23 -49.04 35.10
CA PHE A 121 15.77 -48.88 35.25
C PHE A 121 15.38 -48.60 36.71
#